data_AF-A0A101FNH1-F1
#
_entry.id   AF-A0A101FNH1-F1
#
_cell.length_a   1.000
_cell.length_b   1.000
_cell.length_c   1.000
_cell.angle_alpha   90.00
_cell.angle_beta   90.00
_cell.angle_gamma   90.00
#
_symmetry.space_group_name_H-M   'P 1'
#
loop_
_entity.id
_entity.type
_entity.pdbx_description
1 polymer ?
#
loop_
_entity_poly.entity_id
_entity_poly.type
_entity_poly.pdbx_seq_one_letter_code
_entity_poly.pdbx_strand_id
1 'polypeptide(L)'
;MLVEKKDGRFICRLSDAPPLHSVKPAADLLFLSVADVAGAKAVGIILTGMGKDGTEGARAIRSKGGVVLAESPETCVVYGMPKSAVEAGAVNESLPLYRIPERVKLLVRVRKGE
;
A
#
# COMPACT_ATOMS: atom_id res chain seq x y z
N MET A 1 -6.81 4.34 -10.28
CA MET A 1 -5.91 3.28 -10.78
C MET A 1 -6.19 2.03 -10.00
N LEU A 2 -6.28 0.88 -10.65
CA LEU A 2 -6.56 -0.42 -10.05
C LEU A 2 -5.59 -1.47 -10.64
N VAL A 3 -5.33 -2.53 -9.89
CA VAL A 3 -4.58 -3.69 -10.37
C VAL A 3 -5.54 -4.84 -10.59
N GLU A 4 -5.48 -5.43 -11.78
CA GLU A 4 -6.24 -6.65 -12.13
C GLU A 4 -5.27 -7.77 -12.48
N LYS A 5 -5.77 -9.01 -12.48
CA LYS A 5 -5.01 -10.18 -12.94
C LYS A 5 -5.70 -10.79 -14.15
N LYS A 6 -5.02 -10.81 -15.29
CA LYS A 6 -5.48 -11.44 -16.54
C LYS A 6 -4.41 -12.42 -17.04
N ASP A 7 -4.82 -13.64 -17.35
CA ASP A 7 -3.94 -14.71 -17.86
C ASP A 7 -2.65 -14.88 -17.03
N GLY A 8 -2.80 -14.86 -15.70
CA GLY A 8 -1.69 -14.99 -14.76
C GLY A 8 -0.81 -13.75 -14.58
N ARG A 9 -1.02 -12.68 -15.36
CA ARG A 9 -0.25 -11.43 -15.32
C ARG A 9 -1.02 -10.33 -14.61
N PHE A 10 -0.31 -9.46 -13.90
CA PHE A 10 -0.89 -8.24 -13.34
C PHE A 10 -0.96 -7.16 -14.41
N ILE A 11 -2.09 -6.47 -14.48
CA ILE A 11 -2.29 -5.33 -15.38
C ILE A 11 -2.77 -4.11 -14.59
N CYS A 12 -2.40 -2.93 -15.06
CA CYS A 12 -2.92 -1.67 -14.55
C CYS A 12 -4.18 -1.29 -15.32
N ARG A 13 -5.28 -1.05 -14.60
CA ARG A 13 -6.53 -0.50 -15.16
C ARG A 13 -6.76 0.91 -14.64
N LEU A 14 -7.04 1.83 -15.55
CA LEU A 14 -7.55 3.15 -15.21
C LEU A 14 -9.06 3.05 -14.97
N SER A 15 -9.54 3.71 -13.91
CA SER A 15 -10.94 3.66 -13.51
C SER A 15 -11.44 5.08 -13.35
N ASP A 16 -12.64 5.31 -13.91
CA ASP A 16 -13.40 6.56 -13.74
C ASP A 16 -14.46 6.46 -12.64
N ALA A 17 -14.22 5.60 -11.65
CA ALA A 17 -15.02 5.61 -10.44
C ALA A 17 -15.01 7.01 -9.79
N PRO A 18 -16.08 7.38 -9.07
CA PRO A 18 -16.12 8.63 -8.32
C PRO A 18 -14.93 8.76 -7.35
N PRO A 19 -14.53 10.00 -6.99
CA PRO A 19 -13.50 10.22 -5.98
C PRO A 19 -13.84 9.50 -4.66
N LEU A 20 -12.82 8.92 -4.03
CA LEU A 20 -12.92 8.37 -2.68
C LEU A 20 -12.18 9.31 -1.74
N HIS A 21 -12.77 9.66 -0.59
CA HIS A 21 -12.25 10.71 0.31
C HIS A 21 -11.98 12.05 -0.40
N SER A 22 -12.77 12.38 -1.43
CA SER A 22 -12.60 13.57 -2.28
C SER A 22 -11.28 13.62 -3.07
N VAL A 23 -10.57 12.49 -3.20
CA VAL A 23 -9.34 12.38 -4.02
C VAL A 23 -9.52 11.42 -5.19
N LYS A 24 -8.90 11.75 -6.33
CA LYS A 24 -8.78 10.89 -7.51
C LYS A 24 -7.42 11.17 -8.17
N PRO A 25 -6.48 10.21 -8.21
CA PRO A 25 -6.61 8.81 -7.77
C PRO A 25 -6.59 8.66 -6.24
N ALA A 26 -7.29 7.64 -5.72
CA ALA A 26 -7.27 7.25 -4.30
C ALA A 26 -6.39 6.00 -4.08
N ALA A 27 -5.52 6.07 -3.07
CA ALA A 27 -4.63 4.98 -2.65
C ALA A 27 -5.42 3.80 -2.08
N ASP A 28 -6.52 4.04 -1.38
CA ASP A 28 -7.40 2.97 -0.87
C ASP A 28 -7.90 2.08 -2.02
N LEU A 29 -8.36 2.66 -3.13
CA LEU A 29 -8.84 1.89 -4.29
C LEU A 29 -7.71 1.05 -4.90
N LEU A 30 -6.50 1.60 -4.99
CA LEU A 30 -5.33 0.85 -5.46
C LEU A 30 -5.06 -0.34 -4.54
N PHE A 31 -4.94 -0.10 -3.24
CA PHE A 31 -4.59 -1.14 -2.26
C PHE A 31 -5.67 -2.22 -2.13
N LEU A 32 -6.95 -1.86 -2.20
CA LEU A 32 -8.06 -2.81 -2.23
C LEU A 32 -7.91 -3.76 -3.43
N SER A 33 -7.72 -3.22 -4.64
CA SER A 33 -7.54 -4.05 -5.83
C SER A 33 -6.28 -4.93 -5.78
N VAL A 34 -5.18 -4.43 -5.20
CA VAL A 34 -3.95 -5.21 -4.99
C VAL A 34 -4.19 -6.34 -3.98
N ALA A 35 -4.89 -6.08 -2.87
CA ALA A 35 -5.21 -7.08 -1.87
C ALA A 35 -5.99 -8.25 -2.48
N ASP A 36 -6.95 -7.95 -3.36
CA ASP A 36 -7.79 -8.95 -4.01
C ASP A 36 -7.01 -9.85 -4.98
N VAL A 37 -6.08 -9.29 -5.76
CA VAL A 37 -5.39 -10.05 -6.82
C VAL A 37 -4.03 -10.63 -6.41
N ALA A 38 -3.34 -10.01 -5.45
CA ALA A 38 -2.00 -10.43 -5.01
C ALA A 38 -2.01 -11.15 -3.65
N GLY A 39 -3.02 -10.92 -2.80
CA GLY A 39 -3.14 -11.52 -1.47
C GLY A 39 -1.85 -11.41 -0.65
N ALA A 40 -1.38 -12.53 -0.10
CA ALA A 40 -0.16 -12.60 0.71
C ALA A 40 1.14 -12.20 -0.03
N LYS A 41 1.12 -12.04 -1.35
CA LYS A 41 2.26 -11.55 -2.13
C LYS A 41 2.35 -10.03 -2.20
N ALA A 42 1.38 -9.32 -1.64
CA ALA A 42 1.36 -7.86 -1.63
C ALA A 42 2.28 -7.29 -0.53
N VAL A 43 3.00 -6.23 -0.89
CA VAL A 43 3.67 -5.33 0.04
C VAL A 43 3.11 -3.93 -0.19
N GLY A 44 2.31 -3.43 0.75
CA GLY A 44 1.77 -2.06 0.75
C GLY A 44 2.69 -1.11 1.51
N ILE A 45 2.87 0.11 1.02
CA ILE A 45 3.73 1.12 1.67
C ILE A 45 2.99 2.45 1.68
N ILE A 46 2.76 3.00 2.87
CA ILE A 46 2.14 4.33 3.05
C ILE A 46 3.22 5.32 3.46
N LEU A 47 3.44 6.33 2.63
CA LEU A 47 4.41 7.39 2.86
C LEU A 47 3.74 8.68 3.36
N THR A 48 4.56 9.67 3.69
CA THR A 48 4.15 11.03 4.07
C THR A 48 3.00 11.56 3.20
N GLY A 49 2.02 12.19 3.84
CA GLY A 49 0.83 12.71 3.16
C GLY A 49 -0.26 13.13 4.14
N MET A 50 -1.18 13.98 3.67
CA MET A 50 -2.32 14.46 4.46
C MET A 50 -3.50 13.47 4.41
N GLY A 51 -4.30 13.44 5.48
CA GLY A 51 -5.55 12.68 5.51
C GLY A 51 -5.35 11.21 5.86
N LYS A 52 -6.25 10.37 5.36
CA LYS A 52 -6.37 8.95 5.75
C LYS A 52 -6.41 7.98 4.57
N ASP A 53 -6.25 8.48 3.35
CA ASP A 53 -6.26 7.66 2.13
C ASP A 53 -5.15 6.59 2.21
N GLY A 54 -5.50 5.34 1.90
CA GLY A 54 -4.64 4.16 2.05
C GLY A 54 -4.85 3.36 3.35
N THR A 55 -5.57 3.90 4.35
CA THR A 55 -5.80 3.20 5.62
C THR A 55 -6.64 1.92 5.44
N GLU A 56 -7.77 2.02 4.73
CA GLU A 56 -8.69 0.89 4.54
C GLU A 56 -8.09 -0.13 3.57
N GLY A 57 -7.43 0.35 2.52
CA GLY A 57 -6.67 -0.49 1.62
C GLY A 57 -5.54 -1.26 2.32
N ALA A 58 -4.83 -0.62 3.26
CA ALA A 58 -3.80 -1.29 4.06
C ALA A 58 -4.39 -2.38 4.96
N ARG A 59 -5.53 -2.12 5.62
CA ARG A 59 -6.25 -3.16 6.37
C ARG A 59 -6.58 -4.34 5.47
N ALA A 60 -7.04 -4.08 4.25
CA ALA A 60 -7.35 -5.13 3.28
C ALA A 60 -6.12 -5.96 2.91
N ILE A 61 -4.98 -5.33 2.58
CA ILE A 61 -3.72 -6.03 2.32
C ILE A 61 -3.33 -6.92 3.50
N ARG A 62 -3.34 -6.37 4.72
CA ARG A 62 -3.01 -7.12 5.94
C ARG A 62 -3.96 -8.29 6.18
N SER A 63 -5.26 -8.10 5.96
CA SER A 63 -6.28 -9.16 6.13
C SER A 63 -6.10 -10.34 5.16
N LYS A 64 -5.48 -10.09 3.99
CA LYS A 64 -5.16 -11.11 2.99
C LYS A 64 -3.78 -11.74 3.18
N GLY A 65 -3.10 -11.43 4.29
CA GLY A 65 -1.77 -11.95 4.64
C GLY A 65 -0.61 -11.20 3.97
N GLY A 66 -0.87 -10.07 3.32
CA GLY A 66 0.19 -9.19 2.81
C GLY A 66 0.86 -8.41 3.93
N VAL A 67 1.97 -7.74 3.60
CA VAL A 67 2.73 -6.90 4.53
C VAL A 67 2.47 -5.44 4.23
N VAL A 68 2.24 -4.63 5.26
CA VAL A 68 2.11 -3.18 5.14
C VAL A 68 3.20 -2.48 5.94
N LEU A 69 3.92 -1.58 5.29
CA LEU A 69 4.88 -0.67 5.91
C LEU A 69 4.30 0.74 5.93
N ALA A 70 4.64 1.53 6.94
CA ALA A 70 4.35 2.96 6.97
C ALA A 70 5.62 3.75 7.26
N GLU A 71 5.74 4.93 6.65
CA GLU A 71 6.80 5.87 6.99
C GLU A 71 6.64 6.36 8.43
N SER A 72 7.74 6.43 9.19
CA SER A 72 7.74 6.89 10.57
C SER A 72 7.66 8.43 10.67
N PRO A 73 7.23 8.96 11.84
CA PRO A 73 7.07 10.40 12.01
C PRO A 73 8.36 11.19 11.76
N GLU A 74 9.53 10.62 12.08
CA GLU A 74 10.80 11.35 12.01
C GLU A 74 11.25 11.72 10.59
N THR A 75 10.75 11.07 9.54
CA THR A 75 11.08 11.42 8.15
C THR A 75 9.90 11.98 7.36
N CYS A 76 8.68 11.91 7.90
CA CYS A 76 7.51 12.48 7.25
C CYS A 76 7.54 14.01 7.24
N VAL A 77 7.22 14.60 6.09
CA VAL A 77 6.89 16.04 6.02
C VAL A 77 5.51 16.30 6.63
N VAL A 78 4.56 15.41 6.33
CA VAL A 78 3.21 15.41 6.92
C VAL A 78 2.88 14.00 7.38
N TYR A 79 2.85 13.81 8.70
CA TYR A 79 2.50 12.54 9.34
C TYR A 79 0.98 12.38 9.48
N GLY A 80 0.25 12.39 8.35
CA GLY A 80 -1.20 12.20 8.29
C GLY A 80 -1.58 10.78 7.88
N MET A 81 -1.35 10.43 6.61
CA MET A 81 -1.69 9.10 6.07
C MET A 81 -0.96 7.97 6.82
N PRO A 82 0.36 8.05 7.08
CA PRO A 82 1.04 7.00 7.85
C PRO A 82 0.48 6.87 9.27
N LYS A 83 0.20 8.01 9.94
CA LYS A 83 -0.39 8.04 11.28
C LYS A 83 -1.73 7.33 11.33
N SER A 84 -2.64 7.67 10.40
CA SER A 84 -3.97 7.06 10.29
C SER A 84 -3.88 5.53 10.16
N ALA A 85 -2.96 5.03 9.31
CA ALA A 85 -2.78 3.60 9.12
C ALA A 85 -2.17 2.90 10.35
N VAL A 86 -1.23 3.55 11.05
CA VAL A 86 -0.63 3.03 12.28
C VAL A 86 -1.67 2.96 13.41
N GLU A 87 -2.41 4.04 13.67
CA GLU A 87 -3.46 4.09 14.69
C GLU A 87 -4.60 3.10 14.40
N ALA A 88 -4.86 2.83 13.12
CA ALA A 88 -5.77 1.79 12.68
C ALA A 88 -5.29 0.35 12.96
N GLY A 89 -4.02 0.12 13.29
CA GLY A 89 -3.44 -1.22 13.37
C GLY A 89 -3.37 -1.92 12.01
N ALA A 90 -3.31 -1.13 10.93
CA ALA A 90 -3.24 -1.59 9.55
C ALA A 90 -1.81 -1.85 9.07
N VAL A 91 -0.80 -1.58 9.90
CA VAL A 91 0.62 -1.56 9.56
C VAL A 91 1.36 -2.66 10.33
N ASN A 92 2.28 -3.38 9.66
CA ASN A 92 3.17 -4.34 10.31
C ASN A 92 4.36 -3.65 10.97
N GLU A 93 4.97 -2.69 10.28
CA GLU A 93 6.16 -1.97 10.75
C GLU A 93 6.10 -0.50 10.32
N SER A 94 6.45 0.41 11.24
CA SER A 94 6.69 1.82 10.93
C SER A 94 8.20 2.07 10.91
N LEU A 95 8.70 2.63 9.81
CA LEU A 95 10.14 2.76 9.55
C LEU A 95 10.47 4.13 8.97
N PRO A 96 11.64 4.72 9.30
CA PRO A 96 12.09 5.93 8.63
C PRO A 96 12.30 5.68 7.14
N LEU A 97 12.05 6.70 6.32
CA LEU A 97 12.04 6.61 4.85
C LEU A 97 13.28 5.91 4.29
N TYR A 98 14.46 6.23 4.83
CA TYR A 98 15.74 5.66 4.40
C TYR A 98 15.94 4.18 4.74
N ARG A 99 15.11 3.57 5.61
CA ARG A 99 15.12 2.13 5.92
C ARG A 99 14.12 1.32 5.10
N ILE A 100 13.09 1.96 4.53
CA ILE A 100 12.05 1.28 3.74
C ILE A 100 12.64 0.49 2.56
N PRO A 101 13.61 1.00 1.77
CA PRO A 101 14.16 0.25 0.63
C PRO A 101 14.82 -1.09 1.02
N GLU A 102 15.61 -1.10 2.11
CA GLU A 102 16.21 -2.33 2.62
C GLU A 102 15.14 -3.32 3.10
N ARG A 103 14.09 -2.81 3.78
CA ARG A 103 13.00 -3.67 4.22
C ARG A 103 12.26 -4.30 3.04
N VAL A 104 11.98 -3.53 2.00
CA VAL A 104 11.34 -4.04 0.78
C VAL A 104 12.17 -5.16 0.17
N LYS A 105 13.49 -4.99 0.02
CA LYS A 105 14.39 -6.03 -0.52
C LYS A 105 14.32 -7.36 0.25
N LEU A 106 14.09 -7.32 1.57
CA LEU A 106 13.92 -8.52 2.38
C LEU A 106 12.54 -9.18 2.20
N LEU A 107 11.51 -8.39 1.89
CA LEU A 107 10.13 -8.86 1.71
C LEU A 107 9.87 -9.40 0.30
N VAL A 108 10.49 -8.82 -0.72
CA VAL A 108 10.28 -9.24 -2.11
C VAL A 108 11.47 -10.04 -2.64
N ARG A 109 11.20 -11.26 -3.08
CA ARG A 109 12.17 -12.06 -3.84
C ARG A 109 12.05 -11.71 -5.31
N VAL A 110 13.09 -11.10 -5.87
CA VAL A 110 13.18 -10.91 -7.32
C VAL A 110 13.43 -12.27 -7.96
N ARG A 111 12.47 -12.76 -8.76
CA ARG A 111 12.75 -13.86 -9.69
C ARG A 111 13.63 -13.29 -10.79
N LYS A 112 14.88 -13.74 -10.90
CA LYS A 112 15.63 -13.55 -12.15
C LYS A 112 14.82 -14.26 -13.24
N GLY A 113 14.37 -13.50 -14.23
CA GLY A 113 13.72 -14.09 -15.41
C GLY A 113 14.73 -14.99 -16.11
N GLU A 114 14.24 -16.15 -16.55
CA GLU A 114 14.87 -16.96 -17.60
C GLU A 114 14.83 -16.21 -18.95
#